data_AF-A0A7W1WRX3-F1
#
_entry.id   AF-A0A7W1WRX3-F1
#
_cell.length_a   1.000
_cell.length_b   1.000
_cell.length_c   1.000
_cell.angle_alpha   90.00
_cell.angle_beta   90.00
_cell.angle_gamma   90.00
#
_symmetry.space_group_name_H-M   'P 1'
#
loop_
_entity.id
_entity.type
_entity.pdbx_description
1 polymer ?
#
loop_
_entity_poly.entity_id
_entity_poly.type
_entity_poly.pdbx_seq_one_letter_code
_entity_poly.pdbx_strand_id
1 'polypeptide(L)'
;MNESFPVAALRLIFESEDNFLRIVEKVPWSEAVTAGNFIGQKIVLNEFVAYSSFVPQMDTLSAKTVAIVTFALCGFANLSSIAIQIGGLGGIAPNRRSELATYGVRAVLAGTLASLLSASIAGMLI
;
A
#
# COMPACT_ATOMS: atom_id res chain seq x y z
N MET A 1 23.95 10.58 -6.96
CA MET A 1 23.39 9.76 -8.07
C MET A 1 23.57 8.29 -7.71
N ASN A 2 22.66 7.74 -6.91
CA ASN A 2 22.37 6.30 -6.88
C ASN A 2 21.08 6.09 -6.07
N GLU A 3 19.95 6.54 -6.61
CA GLU A 3 18.66 6.27 -5.98
C GLU A 3 18.02 5.09 -6.68
N SER A 4 17.86 4.00 -5.94
CA SER A 4 17.11 2.82 -6.36
C SER A 4 15.70 3.24 -6.80
N PHE A 5 15.29 2.78 -7.98
CA PHE A 5 13.99 3.05 -8.64
C PHE A 5 12.74 3.14 -7.72
N PRO A 6 12.58 2.35 -6.64
CA PRO A 6 11.48 2.54 -5.67
C PRO A 6 11.44 3.91 -4.97
N VAL A 7 12.58 4.58 -4.75
CA VAL A 7 12.69 5.87 -4.05
C VAL A 7 12.13 7.03 -4.90
N ALA A 8 12.31 6.95 -6.23
CA ALA A 8 11.77 7.95 -7.15
C ALA A 8 10.24 7.84 -7.31
N ALA A 9 9.68 6.62 -7.26
CA ALA A 9 8.24 6.40 -7.27
C ALA A 9 7.56 6.86 -5.97
N LEU A 10 8.26 6.73 -4.83
CA LEU A 10 7.84 7.25 -3.53
C LEU A 10 7.79 8.79 -3.51
N ARG A 11 8.79 9.48 -4.06
CA ARG A 11 8.77 10.96 -4.11
C ARG A 11 7.57 11.53 -4.85
N LEU A 12 7.22 10.98 -6.02
CA LEU A 12 6.11 11.48 -6.84
C LEU A 12 4.72 11.28 -6.21
N ILE A 13 4.59 10.39 -5.22
CA ILE A 13 3.32 10.17 -4.49
C ILE A 13 3.25 11.03 -3.22
N PHE A 14 4.39 11.42 -2.63
CA PHE A 14 4.44 11.93 -1.25
C PHE A 14 5.03 13.35 -1.07
N GLU A 15 5.61 13.99 -2.09
CA GLU A 15 6.27 15.30 -1.94
C GLU A 15 5.43 16.55 -2.25
N SER A 16 4.17 16.44 -2.71
CA SER A 16 3.27 17.60 -2.84
C SER A 16 2.14 17.49 -1.81
N GLU A 17 2.47 17.67 -0.53
CA GLU A 17 2.30 18.91 0.26
C GLU A 17 1.01 18.78 1.09
N ASP A 18 0.99 18.24 2.30
CA ASP A 18 1.99 18.29 3.38
C ASP A 18 2.25 16.94 4.07
N ASN A 19 1.57 15.89 3.65
CA ASN A 19 1.43 14.63 4.38
C ASN A 19 0.57 13.72 3.43
N PHE A 20 0.55 12.39 3.54
CA PHE A 20 -0.51 11.53 2.99
C PHE A 20 -1.61 11.06 4.00
N LEU A 21 -2.07 11.74 5.06
CA LEU A 21 -1.71 12.99 5.69
C LEU A 21 -1.41 12.73 7.18
N ARG A 22 -0.35 11.93 7.41
CA ARG A 22 -0.15 10.90 8.45
C ARG A 22 -0.57 9.53 7.89
N ILE A 23 0.10 8.44 8.27
CA ILE A 23 -0.37 7.05 8.09
C ILE A 23 -1.58 6.80 9.03
N VAL A 24 -2.53 7.72 9.02
CA VAL A 24 -3.71 7.84 9.89
C VAL A 24 -3.40 8.19 11.35
N GLU A 25 -3.17 9.48 11.63
CA GLU A 25 -3.05 10.18 12.94
C GLU A 25 -2.21 9.58 14.09
N LYS A 26 -1.71 8.36 13.98
CA LYS A 26 -1.42 7.55 15.15
C LYS A 26 -0.09 6.80 15.07
N VAL A 27 0.60 6.82 13.91
CA VAL A 27 2.01 6.41 13.78
C VAL A 27 2.95 7.56 14.23
N PRO A 28 3.95 7.31 15.10
CA PRO A 28 4.96 8.30 15.49
C PRO A 28 5.75 8.84 14.29
N TRP A 29 6.14 10.12 14.34
CA TRP A 29 6.88 10.77 13.24
C TRP A 29 8.21 10.07 12.91
N SER A 30 8.91 9.58 13.93
CA SER A 30 10.15 8.81 13.78
C SER A 30 9.97 7.49 13.02
N GLU A 31 8.75 6.95 12.99
CA GLU A 31 8.43 5.65 12.38
C GLU A 31 7.72 5.80 11.03
N ALA A 32 7.29 7.01 10.68
CA ALA A 32 6.46 7.28 9.51
C ALA A 32 7.15 6.91 8.19
N VAL A 33 8.45 7.20 8.05
CA VAL A 33 9.22 6.83 6.85
C VAL A 33 9.30 5.31 6.69
N THR A 34 9.60 4.59 7.77
CA THR A 34 9.69 3.12 7.77
C THR A 34 8.34 2.49 7.43
N ALA A 35 7.26 2.95 8.05
CA ALA A 35 5.91 2.47 7.75
C ALA A 35 5.48 2.79 6.30
N GLY A 36 5.82 3.98 5.81
CA GLY A 36 5.55 4.39 4.42
C GLY A 36 6.27 3.50 3.40
N ASN A 37 7.50 3.08 3.69
CA ASN A 37 8.26 2.17 2.82
C ASN A 37 7.54 0.83 2.62
N PHE A 38 6.98 0.22 3.67
CA PHE A 38 6.23 -1.04 3.52
C PHE A 38 4.96 -0.86 2.69
N ILE A 39 4.23 0.25 2.88
CA ILE A 39 3.03 0.57 2.09
C ILE A 39 3.42 0.78 0.61
N GLY A 40 4.53 1.47 0.34
CA GLY A 40 5.05 1.66 -1.00
C GLY A 40 5.44 0.33 -1.67
N GLN A 41 6.14 -0.54 -0.94
CA GLN A 41 6.47 -1.89 -1.43
C GLN A 41 5.22 -2.69 -1.78
N LYS A 42 4.16 -2.62 -0.97
CA LYS A 42 2.87 -3.26 -1.26
C LYS A 42 2.30 -2.80 -2.60
N ILE A 43 2.18 -1.49 -2.80
CA ILE A 43 1.54 -0.91 -3.98
C ILE A 43 2.31 -1.25 -5.26
N VAL A 44 3.65 -1.11 -5.21
CA VAL A 44 4.53 -1.29 -6.37
C VAL A 44 4.77 -2.78 -6.67
N LEU A 45 5.01 -3.59 -5.64
CA LEU A 45 5.33 -5.01 -5.76
C LEU A 45 4.11 -5.86 -5.39
N ASN A 46 3.95 -6.19 -4.11
CA ASN A 46 2.80 -6.85 -3.51
C ASN A 46 2.95 -6.89 -1.99
N GLU A 47 1.86 -7.26 -1.32
CA GLU A 47 1.75 -7.41 0.13
C GLU A 47 2.66 -8.50 0.70
N PHE A 48 2.93 -9.61 -0.01
CA PHE A 48 3.83 -10.66 0.50
C PHE A 48 5.27 -10.16 0.65
N VAL A 49 5.77 -9.39 -0.32
CA VAL A 49 7.09 -8.75 -0.26
C VAL A 49 7.14 -7.66 0.82
N ALA A 50 6.04 -6.92 0.98
CA ALA A 50 5.94 -5.93 2.05
C ALA A 50 5.95 -6.60 3.43
N TYR A 51 5.19 -7.68 3.64
CA TYR A 51 5.17 -8.44 4.89
C TYR A 51 6.53 -9.08 5.20
N SER A 52 7.22 -9.64 4.20
CA SER A 52 8.55 -10.23 4.43
C SER A 52 9.59 -9.20 4.85
N SER A 53 9.46 -7.95 4.39
CA SER A 53 10.29 -6.83 4.82
C SER A 53 9.87 -6.24 6.18
N PHE A 54 8.58 -6.29 6.49
CA PHE A 54 7.99 -5.74 7.72
C PHE A 54 8.23 -6.61 8.96
N VAL A 55 8.01 -7.93 8.86
CA VAL A 55 8.09 -8.86 10.00
C VAL A 55 9.41 -8.75 10.78
N PRO A 56 10.59 -8.67 10.14
CA PRO A 56 11.87 -8.52 10.86
C PRO A 56 12.04 -7.18 11.59
N GLN A 57 11.22 -6.17 11.28
CA GLN A 57 11.30 -4.82 11.84
C GLN A 57 10.21 -4.58 12.91
N MET A 58 9.36 -5.55 13.21
CA MET A 58 8.25 -5.35 14.17
C MET A 58 8.75 -4.98 15.58
N ASP A 59 9.85 -5.57 16.03
CA ASP A 59 10.42 -5.32 17.36
C ASP A 59 11.08 -3.93 17.50
N THR A 60 11.33 -3.24 16.38
CA THR A 60 11.94 -1.89 16.35
C THR A 60 10.90 -0.77 16.25
N LEU A 61 9.62 -1.12 16.16
CA LEU A 61 8.49 -0.21 15.99
C LEU A 61 7.58 -0.25 17.22
N SER A 62 6.87 0.84 17.47
CA SER A 62 5.82 0.84 18.48
C SER A 62 4.71 -0.18 18.14
N ALA A 63 4.12 -0.82 19.16
CA ALA A 63 3.02 -1.78 19.00
C ALA A 63 1.85 -1.21 18.17
N LYS A 64 1.65 0.09 18.28
CA LYS A 64 0.65 0.84 17.52
C LYS A 64 0.98 0.93 16.04
N THR A 65 2.22 1.24 15.68
CA THR A 65 2.68 1.23 14.29
C THR A 65 2.63 -0.17 13.70
N VAL A 66 3.02 -1.18 14.49
CA VAL A 66 2.90 -2.59 14.08
C VAL A 66 1.45 -2.93 13.71
N ALA A 67 0.47 -2.54 14.53
CA ALA A 67 -0.94 -2.74 14.22
C ALA A 67 -1.36 -1.99 12.94
N ILE A 68 -1.05 -0.69 12.85
CA ILE A 68 -1.44 0.14 11.70
C ILE A 68 -0.84 -0.39 10.39
N VAL A 69 0.46 -0.73 10.36
CA VAL A 69 1.12 -1.30 9.18
C VAL A 69 0.51 -2.64 8.82
N THR A 70 0.21 -3.51 9.80
CA THR A 70 -0.44 -4.79 9.54
C THR A 70 -1.77 -4.64 8.79
N PHE A 71 -2.62 -3.70 9.21
CA PHE A 71 -3.89 -3.41 8.52
C PHE A 71 -3.68 -2.71 7.18
N ALA A 72 -2.68 -1.83 7.05
CA ALA A 72 -2.39 -1.14 5.79
C ALA A 72 -1.90 -2.11 4.70
N LEU A 73 -1.13 -3.12 5.10
CA LEU A 73 -0.64 -4.18 4.21
C LEU A 73 -1.71 -5.22 3.85
N CYS A 74 -2.77 -5.34 4.66
CA CYS A 74 -3.84 -6.30 4.43
C CYS A 74 -4.66 -5.95 3.18
N GLY A 75 -4.37 -6.63 2.07
CA GLY A 75 -5.16 -6.57 0.83
C GLY A 75 -4.30 -6.60 -0.43
N PHE A 76 -4.87 -7.13 -1.52
CA PHE A 76 -4.20 -7.32 -2.81
C PHE A 76 -4.26 -6.07 -3.71
N ALA A 77 -4.24 -4.88 -3.13
CA ALA A 77 -4.25 -3.63 -3.89
C ALA A 77 -2.81 -3.28 -4.32
N ASN A 78 -2.40 -3.80 -5.48
CA ASN A 78 -1.07 -3.59 -6.05
C ASN A 78 -1.13 -3.61 -7.60
N LEU A 79 -0.08 -3.14 -8.27
CA LEU A 79 -0.05 -3.07 -9.74
C LEU A 79 -0.16 -4.45 -10.41
N SER A 80 0.46 -5.48 -9.82
CA SER A 80 0.38 -6.85 -10.37
C SER A 80 -1.04 -7.43 -10.36
N SER A 81 -1.86 -7.00 -9.40
CA SER A 81 -3.25 -7.46 -9.25
C SER A 81 -4.16 -6.98 -10.37
N ILE A 82 -3.79 -5.92 -11.11
CA ILE A 82 -4.49 -5.52 -12.33
C ILE A 82 -4.40 -6.64 -13.37
N ALA A 83 -3.20 -7.18 -13.60
CA ALA A 83 -3.00 -8.27 -14.55
C ALA A 83 -3.71 -9.55 -14.11
N ILE A 84 -3.68 -9.86 -12.81
CA ILE A 84 -4.41 -11.00 -12.23
C ILE A 84 -5.91 -10.87 -12.51
N GLN A 85 -6.50 -9.69 -12.31
CA GLN A 85 -7.93 -9.48 -12.54
C GLN A 85 -8.30 -9.46 -14.03
N ILE A 86 -7.45 -8.93 -14.90
CA ILE A 86 -7.66 -9.05 -16.35
C ILE A 86 -7.61 -10.52 -16.79
N GLY A 87 -6.68 -11.32 -16.25
CA GLY A 87 -6.59 -12.75 -16.55
C GLY A 87 -7.77 -13.55 -15.99
N GLY A 88 -8.09 -13.37 -14.71
CA GLY A 88 -9.14 -14.09 -14.01
C GLY A 88 -10.54 -13.65 -14.43
N LEU A 89 -10.92 -12.40 -14.13
CA LEU A 89 -12.26 -11.87 -14.47
C LEU A 89 -12.44 -11.72 -15.98
N GLY A 90 -11.38 -11.37 -16.72
CA GLY A 90 -11.44 -11.35 -18.18
C GLY A 90 -11.51 -12.74 -18.82
N GLY A 91 -11.14 -13.81 -18.12
CA GLY A 91 -11.44 -15.18 -18.54
C GLY A 91 -12.94 -15.48 -18.48
N ILE A 92 -13.62 -14.98 -17.44
CA ILE A 92 -15.06 -15.17 -17.20
C ILE A 92 -15.91 -14.23 -18.08
N ALA A 93 -15.45 -12.99 -18.27
CA ALA A 93 -16.11 -11.96 -19.08
C ALA A 93 -15.16 -11.38 -20.15
N PRO A 94 -14.89 -12.11 -21.25
CA PRO A 94 -13.92 -11.70 -22.28
C PRO A 94 -14.19 -10.32 -22.88
N ASN A 95 -15.47 -9.98 -23.09
CA ASN A 95 -15.90 -8.70 -23.66
C ASN A 95 -15.62 -7.50 -22.74
N ARG A 96 -15.29 -7.72 -21.46
CA ARG A 96 -15.03 -6.68 -20.46
C ARG A 96 -13.56 -6.49 -20.11
N ARG A 97 -12.64 -7.22 -20.78
CA ARG A 97 -11.19 -7.10 -20.56
C ARG A 97 -10.68 -5.67 -20.73
N SER A 98 -11.19 -4.95 -21.73
CA SER A 98 -10.81 -3.56 -21.96
C SER A 98 -11.25 -2.66 -20.81
N GLU A 99 -12.47 -2.84 -20.28
CA GLU A 99 -12.93 -2.08 -19.10
C GLU A 99 -12.02 -2.35 -17.89
N LEU A 100 -11.68 -3.62 -17.63
CA LEU A 100 -10.81 -4.01 -16.52
C LEU A 100 -9.43 -3.36 -16.62
N ALA A 101 -8.85 -3.30 -17.82
CA ALA A 101 -7.58 -2.62 -18.07
C ALA A 101 -7.69 -1.10 -17.87
N THR A 102 -8.75 -0.47 -18.39
CA THR A 102 -8.99 0.98 -18.26
C THR A 102 -9.18 1.41 -16.81
N TYR A 103 -9.90 0.62 -16.00
CA TYR A 103 -10.17 0.95 -14.59
C TYR A 103 -9.12 0.40 -13.61
N GLY A 104 -8.16 -0.41 -14.05
CA GLY A 104 -7.22 -1.12 -13.18
C GLY A 104 -6.48 -0.22 -12.19
N VAL A 105 -5.88 0.88 -12.65
CA VAL A 105 -5.17 1.82 -11.76
C VAL A 105 -6.11 2.47 -10.74
N ARG A 106 -7.34 2.83 -11.17
CA ARG A 106 -8.35 3.38 -10.26
C ARG A 106 -8.79 2.36 -9.21
N ALA A 107 -8.90 1.09 -9.59
CA ALA A 107 -9.22 -0.01 -8.69
C ALA A 107 -8.10 -0.23 -7.65
N VAL A 108 -6.83 -0.14 -8.05
CA VAL A 108 -5.68 -0.21 -7.11
C VAL A 108 -5.71 0.96 -6.13
N LEU A 109 -5.96 2.18 -6.60
CA LEU A 109 -6.09 3.35 -5.71
C LEU A 109 -7.25 3.18 -4.73
N ALA A 110 -8.42 2.75 -5.20
CA ALA A 110 -9.59 2.51 -4.35
C ALA A 110 -9.32 1.41 -3.29
N GLY A 111 -8.70 0.30 -3.68
CA GLY A 111 -8.33 -0.78 -2.77
C GLY A 111 -7.25 -0.37 -1.75
N THR A 112 -6.31 0.48 -2.18
CA THR A 112 -5.28 1.05 -1.30
C THR A 112 -5.92 1.95 -0.23
N LEU A 113 -6.82 2.85 -0.65
CA LEU A 113 -7.57 3.71 0.28
C LEU A 113 -8.44 2.90 1.25
N ALA A 114 -9.07 1.80 0.80
CA ALA A 114 -9.83 0.91 1.68
C ALA A 114 -8.96 0.23 2.75
N SER A 115 -7.74 -0.20 2.37
CA SER A 115 -6.78 -0.78 3.31
C SER A 115 -6.32 0.27 4.34
N LEU A 116 -6.05 1.49 3.89
CA LEU A 116 -5.63 2.60 4.74
C LEU A 116 -6.74 3.08 5.66
N LEU A 117 -8.00 3.06 5.22
CA LEU A 117 -9.15 3.31 6.09
C LEU A 117 -9.25 2.26 7.20
N SER A 118 -8.99 0.98 6.89
CA SER A 118 -8.97 -0.08 7.91
C SER A 118 -7.83 0.13 8.91
N ALA A 119 -6.63 0.49 8.41
CA ALA A 119 -5.50 0.87 9.24
C ALA A 119 -5.80 2.10 10.10
N SER A 120 -6.63 3.01 9.58
CA SER A 120 -7.07 4.20 10.30
C SER A 120 -7.84 3.87 11.55
N ILE A 121 -8.83 2.99 11.37
CA ILE A 121 -9.71 2.54 12.44
C ILE A 121 -8.91 1.79 13.49
N ALA A 122 -7.98 0.91 13.07
CA ALA A 122 -7.07 0.22 13.98
C ALA A 122 -6.23 1.21 14.81
N GLY A 123 -5.64 2.22 14.18
CA GLY A 123 -4.86 3.26 14.88
C GLY A 123 -5.69 4.13 15.81
N MET A 124 -6.99 4.31 15.55
CA MET A 124 -7.88 5.06 16.46
C MET A 124 -8.19 4.28 17.74
N LEU A 125 -8.41 2.98 17.62
CA LEU A 125 -8.87 2.10 18.70
C LEU A 125 -7.74 1.51 19.55
N ILE A 126 -6.48 1.68 19.12
CA ILE A 126 -5.25 1.25 19.80
C ILE A 126 -4.42 2.48 20.17
#